data_AF-A0A0C3NA53-F1
#
_entry.id   AF-A0A0C3NA53-F1
#
_cell.length_a   1.000
_cell.length_b   1.000
_cell.length_c   1.000
_cell.angle_alpha   90.00
_cell.angle_beta   90.00
_cell.angle_gamma   90.00
#
_symmetry.space_group_name_H-M   'P 1'
#
loop_
_entity.id
_entity.type
_entity.pdbx_description
1 polymer ?
#
loop_
_entity_poly.entity_id
_entity_poly.type
_entity_poly.pdbx_seq_one_letter_code
_entity_poly.pdbx_strand_id
1 'polypeptide(L)'
;MGVRGGSWVDVFRWKMLFGYFKPVIESMKKVVSKKRMCFVLLTGILLSGTLLSFRYWETEKRISAEFFNTPITEVLEFFQEETGLRFLYCDEEIKQVPLISGSFKEVSVKRALKQCLRETRYTYSVKRNLLLIKPKR
;
A
#
# COMPACT_ATOMS: atom_id res chain seq x y z
N MET A 1 -34.15 27.57 -45.86
CA MET A 1 -33.64 28.27 -44.66
C MET A 1 -34.10 27.53 -43.43
N GLY A 2 -33.22 26.74 -42.80
CA GLY A 2 -33.57 25.88 -41.66
C GLY A 2 -33.38 26.60 -40.33
N VAL A 3 -34.46 26.72 -39.56
CA VAL A 3 -34.46 27.31 -38.21
C VAL A 3 -34.14 26.19 -37.21
N ARG A 4 -32.95 26.24 -36.60
CA ARG A 4 -32.52 25.36 -35.50
C ARG A 4 -33.21 25.81 -34.21
N GLY A 5 -34.26 25.11 -33.80
CA GLY A 5 -34.87 25.25 -32.47
C GLY A 5 -34.04 24.53 -31.41
N GLY A 6 -33.28 25.28 -30.61
CA GLY A 6 -32.59 24.77 -29.42
C GLY A 6 -33.59 24.37 -28.34
N SER A 7 -33.36 23.21 -27.73
CA SER A 7 -34.21 22.59 -26.72
C SER A 7 -34.28 23.43 -25.43
N TRP A 8 -35.49 23.78 -25.01
CA TRP A 8 -35.78 24.62 -23.82
C TRP A 8 -35.28 24.03 -22.49
N VAL A 9 -34.88 22.76 -22.49
CA VAL A 9 -34.49 22.00 -21.30
C VAL A 9 -33.10 22.40 -20.79
N ASP A 10 -32.21 22.88 -21.67
CA ASP A 10 -30.84 23.26 -21.29
C ASP A 10 -30.77 24.63 -20.60
N VAL A 11 -31.65 25.56 -20.97
CA VAL A 11 -31.74 26.89 -20.35
C VAL A 11 -32.31 26.79 -18.92
N PHE A 12 -33.27 25.88 -18.70
CA PHE A 12 -33.91 25.70 -17.39
C PHE A 12 -33.00 25.00 -16.38
N ARG A 13 -32.19 24.03 -16.82
CA ARG A 13 -31.27 23.29 -15.94
C ARG A 13 -30.13 24.18 -15.42
N TRP A 14 -29.67 25.14 -16.22
CA TRP A 14 -28.57 26.02 -15.84
C TRP A 14 -28.99 27.14 -14.88
N LYS A 15 -30.24 27.63 -14.99
CA LYS A 15 -30.80 28.64 -14.08
C LYS A 15 -31.00 28.14 -12.65
N MET A 16 -31.32 26.85 -12.46
CA MET A 16 -31.45 26.26 -11.11
C MET A 16 -30.10 26.12 -10.40
N LEU A 17 -29.04 25.73 -11.10
CA LEU A 17 -27.71 25.52 -10.51
C LEU A 17 -27.04 26.84 -10.09
N PHE A 18 -27.23 27.94 -10.83
CA PHE A 18 -26.69 29.25 -10.44
C PHE A 18 -27.44 29.88 -9.26
N GLY A 19 -28.73 29.58 -9.08
CA GLY A 19 -29.54 30.10 -7.96
C GLY A 19 -29.12 29.53 -6.60
N TYR A 20 -28.76 28.24 -6.56
CA TYR A 20 -28.35 27.56 -5.33
C TYR A 20 -27.03 28.07 -4.75
N PHE A 21 -26.11 28.55 -5.60
CA PHE A 21 -24.79 28.98 -5.16
C PHE A 21 -24.70 30.46 -4.72
N LYS A 22 -25.65 31.31 -5.10
CA LYS A 22 -25.64 32.73 -4.68
C LYS A 22 -25.58 32.93 -3.15
N PRO A 23 -26.44 32.30 -2.32
CA PRO A 23 -26.40 32.51 -0.87
C PRO A 23 -25.12 31.92 -0.21
N VAL A 24 -24.49 30.93 -0.85
CA VAL A 24 -23.22 30.36 -0.40
C VAL A 24 -22.06 31.34 -0.67
N ILE A 25 -22.03 31.96 -1.85
CA ILE A 25 -20.98 32.94 -2.23
C ILE A 25 -21.11 34.24 -1.39
N GLU A 26 -22.34 34.68 -1.10
CA GLU A 26 -22.60 35.85 -0.24
C GLU A 26 -22.12 35.61 1.20
N SER A 27 -22.33 34.40 1.71
CA SER A 27 -21.87 33.98 3.05
C SER A 27 -20.35 33.86 3.16
N MET A 28 -19.65 33.56 2.05
CA MET A 28 -18.19 33.50 2.01
C MET A 28 -17.52 34.89 2.10
N LYS A 29 -18.18 35.99 1.70
CA LYS A 29 -17.58 37.34 1.80
C LYS A 29 -17.46 37.86 3.24
N LYS A 30 -18.30 37.38 4.17
CA LYS A 30 -18.43 37.95 5.52
C LYS A 30 -17.64 37.20 6.61
N VAL A 31 -17.16 35.99 6.33
CA VAL A 31 -16.55 35.09 7.33
C VAL A 31 -15.02 35.17 7.40
N VAL A 32 -14.37 36.00 6.58
CA VAL A 32 -12.92 35.88 6.35
C VAL A 32 -12.15 37.12 6.82
N SER A 33 -12.10 37.30 8.14
CA SER A 33 -11.00 38.05 8.75
C SER A 33 -9.70 37.27 8.53
N LYS A 34 -8.65 37.95 8.05
CA LYS A 34 -7.34 37.42 7.59
C LYS A 34 -6.72 36.35 8.51
N LYS A 35 -6.98 36.42 9.82
CA LYS A 35 -6.47 35.46 10.82
C LYS A 35 -7.31 34.17 10.93
N ARG A 36 -8.62 34.24 10.71
CA ARG A 36 -9.54 33.09 10.75
C ARG A 36 -9.47 32.25 9.46
N MET A 37 -9.14 32.88 8.32
CA MET A 37 -8.88 32.16 7.07
C MET A 37 -7.70 31.21 7.17
N CYS A 38 -6.58 31.71 7.71
CA CYS A 38 -5.39 30.90 7.92
C CYS A 38 -5.70 29.75 8.88
N PHE A 39 -6.50 29.99 9.91
CA PHE A 39 -6.88 28.93 10.84
C PHE A 39 -7.70 27.82 10.15
N VAL A 40 -8.68 28.18 9.32
CA VAL A 40 -9.51 27.20 8.58
C VAL A 40 -8.70 26.47 7.49
N LEU A 41 -7.79 27.16 6.81
CA LEU A 41 -6.90 26.53 5.82
C LEU A 41 -5.90 25.58 6.50
N LEU A 42 -5.33 25.97 7.65
CA LEU A 42 -4.41 25.12 8.42
C LEU A 42 -5.13 23.91 9.00
N THR A 43 -6.34 24.06 9.55
CA THR A 43 -7.12 22.92 10.05
C THR A 43 -7.59 22.01 8.92
N GLY A 44 -7.95 22.56 7.76
CA GLY A 44 -8.28 21.77 6.56
C GLY A 44 -7.10 20.94 6.05
N ILE A 45 -5.89 21.50 6.03
CA ILE A 45 -4.68 20.78 5.62
C ILE A 45 -4.31 19.69 6.64
N LEU A 46 -4.38 19.99 7.95
CA LEU A 46 -4.19 19.01 9.04
C LEU A 46 -5.19 17.85 8.96
N LEU A 47 -6.47 18.14 8.68
CA LEU A 47 -7.52 17.14 8.52
C LEU A 47 -7.40 16.35 7.21
N SER A 48 -6.83 16.94 6.16
CA SER A 48 -6.57 16.23 4.88
C SER A 48 -5.32 15.34 4.93
N GLY A 49 -4.34 15.67 5.78
CA GLY A 49 -3.10 14.90 5.95
C GLY A 49 -3.32 13.51 6.55
N THR A 50 -4.38 13.31 7.33
CA THR A 50 -4.73 11.98 7.87
C THR A 50 -5.31 11.05 6.80
N LEU A 51 -5.91 11.58 5.72
CA LEU A 51 -6.48 10.77 4.64
C LEU A 51 -5.41 10.24 3.66
N LEU A 52 -4.26 10.90 3.57
CA LEU A 52 -3.11 10.42 2.77
C LEU A 52 -2.33 9.30 3.46
N SER A 53 -2.47 9.14 4.78
CA SER A 53 -1.77 8.10 5.56
C SER A 53 -2.43 6.72 5.46
N PHE A 54 -3.64 6.59 4.93
CA PHE A 54 -4.31 5.27 4.78
C PHE A 54 -3.71 4.38 3.68
N ARG A 55 -2.74 4.86 2.89
CA ARG A 55 -2.05 4.05 1.87
C ARG A 55 -0.81 3.30 2.39
N TYR A 56 -0.51 3.37 3.70
CA TYR A 56 0.66 2.74 4.33
C TYR A 56 0.37 1.45 5.10
N TRP A 57 -0.82 0.87 4.95
CA TRP A 57 -1.08 -0.50 5.38
C TRP A 57 -1.05 -1.43 4.17
N GLU A 58 0.13 -1.59 3.59
CA GLU A 58 0.37 -2.75 2.75
C GLU A 58 0.32 -3.94 3.70
N THR A 59 -0.84 -4.60 3.74
CA THR A 59 -1.08 -5.80 4.54
C THR A 59 -0.09 -6.85 4.05
N GLU A 60 1.12 -6.87 4.62
CA GLU A 60 2.11 -7.91 4.31
C GLU A 60 1.44 -9.24 4.56
N LYS A 61 1.29 -10.05 3.49
CA LYS A 61 0.59 -11.33 3.56
C LYS A 61 1.22 -12.16 4.68
N ARG A 62 0.41 -12.46 5.70
CA ARG A 62 0.83 -13.18 6.90
C ARG A 62 0.68 -14.66 6.62
N ILE A 63 1.74 -15.41 6.88
CA ILE A 63 1.79 -16.85 6.72
C ILE A 63 1.81 -17.52 8.09
N SER A 64 1.12 -18.65 8.19
CA SER A 64 1.13 -19.51 9.37
C SER A 64 1.51 -20.91 8.92
N ALA A 65 2.70 -21.36 9.30
CA ALA A 65 3.23 -22.66 8.89
C ALA A 65 4.22 -23.18 9.93
N GLU A 66 4.28 -24.49 10.10
CA GLU A 66 5.22 -25.16 10.98
C GLU A 66 6.11 -26.07 10.15
N PHE A 67 7.41 -25.88 10.28
CA PHE A 67 8.42 -26.68 9.58
C PHE A 67 9.23 -27.46 10.60
N PHE A 68 9.52 -28.72 10.28
CA PHE A 68 10.30 -29.61 11.12
C PHE A 68 11.30 -30.37 10.26
N ASN A 69 12.58 -30.07 10.46
CA ASN A 69 13.68 -30.62 9.67
C ASN A 69 13.45 -30.51 8.16
N THR A 70 12.87 -29.38 7.73
CA THR A 70 12.51 -29.14 6.33
C THR A 70 13.66 -28.43 5.61
N PRO A 71 14.06 -28.86 4.39
CA PRO A 71 15.07 -28.15 3.63
C PRO A 71 14.57 -26.75 3.26
N ILE A 72 15.48 -25.77 3.24
CA ILE A 72 15.09 -24.38 2.98
C ILE A 72 14.44 -24.19 1.60
N THR A 73 14.75 -25.05 0.62
CA THR A 73 14.14 -25.03 -0.71
C THR A 73 12.63 -25.23 -0.64
N GLU A 74 12.16 -26.22 0.12
CA GLU A 74 10.73 -26.48 0.34
C GLU A 74 10.06 -25.32 1.10
N VAL A 75 10.76 -24.73 2.07
CA VAL A 75 10.27 -23.55 2.81
C VAL A 75 10.08 -22.35 1.87
N LEU A 76 11.00 -22.14 0.93
CA LEU A 76 10.92 -21.06 -0.05
C LEU A 76 9.81 -21.31 -1.08
N GLU A 77 9.62 -22.55 -1.51
CA GLU A 77 8.51 -22.96 -2.38
C GLU A 77 7.17 -22.67 -1.70
N PHE A 78 7.01 -23.08 -0.44
CA PHE A 78 5.80 -22.75 0.33
C PHE A 78 5.57 -21.24 0.43
N PHE A 79 6.61 -20.44 0.70
CA PHE A 79 6.48 -18.99 0.72
C PHE A 79 6.08 -18.42 -0.65
N GLN A 80 6.59 -19.00 -1.74
CA GLN A 80 6.27 -18.59 -3.10
C GLN A 80 4.83 -18.93 -3.47
N GLU A 81 4.33 -20.11 -3.10
CA GLU A 81 2.93 -20.51 -3.32
C GLU A 81 1.97 -19.62 -2.54
N GLU A 82 2.28 -19.37 -1.26
CA GLU A 82 1.44 -18.54 -0.42
C GLU A 82 1.44 -17.08 -0.85
N THR A 83 2.56 -16.52 -1.29
CA THR A 83 2.66 -15.05 -1.51
C THR A 83 2.84 -14.59 -2.95
N GLY A 84 3.14 -15.51 -3.87
CA GLY A 84 3.48 -15.18 -5.25
C GLY A 84 4.83 -14.46 -5.40
N LEU A 85 5.64 -14.40 -4.33
CA LEU A 85 6.98 -13.82 -4.36
C LEU A 85 7.95 -14.77 -5.06
N ARG A 86 8.85 -14.20 -5.88
CA ARG A 86 9.89 -14.99 -6.55
C ARG A 86 11.19 -14.94 -5.77
N PHE A 87 11.80 -16.10 -5.55
CA PHE A 87 13.11 -16.23 -4.93
C PHE A 87 14.19 -16.47 -5.98
N LEU A 88 15.36 -15.86 -5.80
CA LEU A 88 16.55 -16.10 -6.59
C LEU A 88 17.69 -16.48 -5.66
N TYR A 89 18.30 -17.62 -5.91
CA TYR A 89 19.39 -18.19 -5.12
C TYR A 89 20.26 -19.09 -6.02
N CYS A 90 21.46 -19.43 -5.55
CA CYS A 90 22.31 -20.42 -6.20
C CYS A 90 22.01 -21.81 -5.62
N ASP A 91 21.78 -22.80 -6.48
CA ASP A 91 21.41 -24.17 -6.07
C ASP A 91 22.51 -24.87 -5.26
N GLU A 92 23.77 -24.52 -5.48
CA GLU A 92 24.91 -25.09 -4.77
C GLU A 92 25.02 -24.52 -3.35
N GLU A 93 24.77 -23.22 -3.20
CA GLU A 93 24.82 -22.51 -1.92
C GLU A 93 23.61 -22.86 -1.03
N ILE A 94 22.41 -22.91 -1.62
CA ILE A 94 21.17 -23.13 -0.87
C ILE A 94 21.11 -24.52 -0.23
N LYS A 95 21.75 -25.52 -0.85
CA LYS A 95 21.89 -26.88 -0.31
C LYS A 95 22.77 -26.97 0.94
N GLN A 96 23.65 -25.99 1.14
CA GLN A 96 24.51 -25.92 2.32
C GLN A 96 23.80 -25.30 3.54
N VAL A 97 22.60 -24.74 3.34
CA VAL A 97 21.80 -24.21 4.43
C VAL A 97 21.28 -25.37 5.29
N PRO A 98 21.46 -25.33 6.62
CA PRO A 98 20.94 -26.37 7.50
C PRO A 98 19.42 -26.46 7.42
N LEU A 99 18.89 -27.63 7.79
CA LEU A 99 17.46 -27.88 7.86
C LEU A 99 16.78 -26.87 8.80
N ILE A 100 15.61 -26.38 8.40
CA ILE A 100 14.85 -25.38 9.14
C ILE A 100 13.81 -26.10 10.00
N SER A 101 13.83 -25.79 11.29
CA SER A 101 12.83 -26.21 12.26
C SER A 101 12.30 -24.97 12.97
N GLY A 102 11.01 -24.68 12.83
CA GLY A 102 10.39 -23.49 13.38
C GLY A 102 8.91 -23.37 13.09
N SER A 103 8.17 -22.78 14.03
CA SER A 103 6.75 -22.44 13.89
C SER A 103 6.61 -20.95 13.60
N PHE A 104 5.96 -20.64 12.49
CA PHE A 104 5.59 -19.29 12.06
C PHE A 104 4.09 -19.14 12.30
N LYS A 105 3.70 -18.22 13.18
CA LYS A 105 2.29 -17.90 13.45
C LYS A 105 2.02 -16.46 13.06
N GLU A 106 1.30 -16.31 11.96
CA GLU A 106 0.98 -15.02 11.35
C GLU A 106 2.21 -14.12 11.14
N VAL A 107 3.29 -14.65 10.57
CA VAL A 107 4.51 -13.88 10.35
C VAL A 107 4.56 -13.43 8.88
N SER A 108 5.11 -12.25 8.58
CA SER A 108 5.33 -11.88 7.17
C SER A 108 6.50 -12.67 6.58
N VAL A 109 6.46 -12.97 5.29
CA VAL A 109 7.53 -13.74 4.61
C VAL A 109 8.92 -13.14 4.85
N LYS A 110 9.05 -11.81 4.83
CA LYS A 110 10.33 -11.13 5.11
C LYS A 110 10.85 -11.42 6.53
N ARG A 111 9.96 -11.45 7.52
CA ARG A 111 10.32 -11.78 8.91
C ARG A 111 10.59 -13.27 9.08
N ALA A 112 9.77 -14.13 8.48
CA ALA A 112 9.97 -15.58 8.48
C ALA A 112 11.33 -15.93 7.87
N LEU A 113 11.62 -15.42 6.67
CA LEU A 113 12.90 -15.61 5.99
C LEU A 113 14.09 -15.06 6.80
N LYS A 114 13.92 -13.91 7.45
CA LYS A 114 14.95 -13.36 8.36
C LYS A 114 15.24 -14.32 9.51
N GLN A 115 14.22 -14.97 10.06
CA GLN A 115 14.36 -15.94 11.14
C GLN A 115 15.02 -17.24 10.65
N CYS A 116 14.61 -17.77 9.49
CA CYS A 116 15.23 -18.95 8.88
C CYS A 116 16.73 -18.73 8.60
N LEU A 117 17.10 -17.54 8.13
CA LEU A 117 18.48 -17.24 7.74
C LEU A 117 19.34 -16.72 8.90
N ARG A 118 18.76 -16.45 10.08
CA ARG A 118 19.45 -15.78 11.20
C ARG A 118 20.70 -16.51 11.67
N GLU A 119 20.61 -17.84 11.79
CA GLU A 119 21.68 -18.71 12.28
C GLU A 119 22.62 -19.17 11.16
N THR A 120 22.44 -18.65 9.96
CA THR A 120 23.19 -19.05 8.76
C THR A 120 24.11 -17.93 8.29
N ARG A 121 25.03 -18.25 7.37
CA ARG A 121 25.91 -17.26 6.73
C ARG A 121 25.23 -16.53 5.56
N TYR A 122 23.91 -16.65 5.42
CA TYR A 122 23.15 -16.09 4.30
C TYR A 122 22.27 -14.92 4.75
N THR A 123 21.96 -14.05 3.80
CA THR A 123 21.06 -12.91 3.96
C THR A 123 20.22 -12.76 2.71
N TYR A 124 19.19 -11.91 2.76
CA TYR A 124 18.35 -11.63 1.61
C TYR A 124 18.33 -10.14 1.26
N SER A 125 18.10 -9.85 -0.01
CA SER A 125 17.86 -8.50 -0.53
C SER A 125 16.58 -8.50 -1.34
N VAL A 126 15.72 -7.53 -1.09
CA VAL A 126 14.48 -7.35 -1.87
C VAL A 126 14.78 -6.44 -3.06
N LYS A 127 14.49 -6.90 -4.28
CA LYS A 127 14.56 -6.11 -5.51
C LYS A 127 13.22 -6.19 -6.23
N ARG A 128 12.43 -5.11 -6.17
CA ARG A 128 11.05 -5.05 -6.72
C ARG A 128 10.19 -6.17 -6.12
N ASN A 129 9.97 -7.26 -6.86
CA ASN A 129 9.19 -8.44 -6.45
C ASN A 129 10.03 -9.74 -6.42
N LEU A 130 11.35 -9.59 -6.29
CA LEU A 130 12.31 -10.69 -6.25
C LEU A 130 13.09 -10.62 -4.94
N LEU A 131 13.12 -11.72 -4.19
CA LEU A 131 14.00 -11.87 -3.03
C LEU A 131 15.26 -12.63 -3.45
N LEU A 132 16.39 -11.93 -3.47
CA LEU A 132 17.71 -12.50 -3.74
C LEU A 132 18.34 -12.98 -2.42
N ILE A 133 18.63 -14.27 -2.32
CA ILE A 133 19.38 -14.85 -1.21
C ILE A 133 20.87 -14.83 -1.60
N LYS A 134 21.73 -14.36 -0.70
CA LYS A 134 23.17 -14.22 -0.92
C LYS A 134 23.97 -14.45 0.38
N PRO A 135 25.25 -14.80 0.31
CA PRO A 135 26.10 -14.86 1.47
C PRO A 135 26.25 -13.48 2.15
N LYS A 136 26.35 -13.49 3.47
CA LYS A 136 26.65 -12.35 4.33
C LYS A 136 28.16 -12.11 4.22
N ARG A 137 28.55 -11.20 3.31
CA ARG A 137 29.94 -10.73 3.20
C ARG A 137 30.36 -9.92 4.42
#